data_AF-A0A1M3GE31-F1
#
_entry.id   AF-A0A1M3GE31-F1
#
_cell.length_a   1.000
_cell.length_b   1.000
_cell.length_c   1.000
_cell.angle_alpha   90.00
_cell.angle_beta   90.00
_cell.angle_gamma   90.00
#
_symmetry.space_group_name_H-M   'P 1'
#
loop_
_entity.id
_entity.type
_entity.pdbx_description
1 polymer ?
#
loop_
_entity_poly.entity_id
_entity_poly.type
_entity_poly.pdbx_seq_one_letter_code
_entity_poly.pdbx_strand_id
1 'polypeptide(L)'
;MKHTILFGNGVNRLLPTNISWNQLLDKIKGSNKFKDDTLPNTMIYERILLQRLSKNKDILKDEFEVKTDIAKLLNDISANEIYIELFNLAAQHYITTNYDYGLITSILSLLEVLTPIEEYSTEDVYSIRRLKRMKNSKEREKNFWQIHGEIRKPATIMLGLDHYCGSIGKIDSVLTPY
;
A
#
# COMPACT_ATOMS: atom_id res chain seq x y z
N MET A 1 -25.65 -9.49 -6.32
CA MET A 1 -24.18 -9.70 -6.46
C MET A 1 -23.46 -8.77 -5.51
N LYS A 2 -22.37 -9.24 -4.88
CA LYS A 2 -21.49 -8.37 -4.08
C LYS A 2 -20.52 -7.70 -5.06
N HIS A 3 -20.59 -6.39 -5.21
CA HIS A 3 -19.68 -5.67 -6.13
C HIS A 3 -18.33 -5.44 -5.46
N THR A 4 -17.28 -5.47 -6.28
CA THR A 4 -15.89 -5.26 -5.90
C THR A 4 -15.31 -4.12 -6.72
N ILE A 5 -14.58 -3.23 -6.06
CA ILE A 5 -13.85 -2.13 -6.70
C ILE A 5 -12.35 -2.37 -6.46
N LEU A 6 -11.56 -2.29 -7.53
CA LEU A 6 -10.11 -2.23 -7.47
C LEU A 6 -9.66 -0.83 -7.87
N PHE A 7 -8.85 -0.20 -7.02
CA PHE A 7 -8.26 1.10 -7.33
C PHE A 7 -6.78 1.13 -6.91
N GLY A 8 -6.05 2.10 -7.45
CA GLY A 8 -4.64 2.29 -7.13
C GLY A 8 -4.29 3.77 -7.00
N ASN A 9 -2.99 4.05 -7.12
CA ASN A 9 -2.46 5.36 -6.75
C ASN A 9 -2.98 6.49 -7.66
N GLY A 10 -3.59 6.17 -8.80
CA GLY A 10 -4.26 7.15 -9.66
C GLY A 10 -5.24 8.04 -8.91
N VAL A 11 -5.96 7.52 -7.91
CA VAL A 11 -6.87 8.31 -7.06
C VAL A 11 -6.09 9.36 -6.27
N ASN A 12 -4.95 9.00 -5.65
CA ASN A 12 -4.10 9.96 -4.94
C ASN A 12 -3.52 11.03 -5.88
N ARG A 13 -3.28 10.69 -7.15
CA ARG A 13 -2.70 11.61 -8.15
C ARG A 13 -3.64 12.70 -8.64
N LEU A 14 -4.92 12.65 -8.26
CA LEU A 14 -5.86 13.74 -8.52
C LEU A 14 -5.50 15.03 -7.74
N LEU A 15 -4.77 14.89 -6.63
CA LEU A 15 -4.18 16.02 -5.92
C LEU A 15 -2.70 16.16 -6.31
N PRO A 16 -2.29 17.25 -7.00
CA PRO A 16 -0.90 17.44 -7.43
C PRO A 16 0.10 17.54 -6.28
N THR A 17 -0.36 17.87 -5.07
CA THR A 17 0.44 17.94 -3.84
C THR A 17 0.87 16.56 -3.34
N ASN A 18 0.14 15.50 -3.69
CA ASN A 18 0.47 14.14 -3.30
C ASN A 18 1.69 13.62 -4.08
N ILE A 19 2.56 12.93 -3.36
CA ILE A 19 3.81 12.44 -3.91
C ILE A 19 3.59 11.43 -5.05
N SER A 20 4.26 11.66 -6.18
CA SER A 20 4.32 10.73 -7.30
C SER A 20 5.34 9.61 -7.08
N TRP A 21 5.23 8.54 -7.86
CA TRP A 21 6.26 7.48 -7.90
C TRP A 21 7.66 8.02 -8.16
N ASN A 22 7.81 8.88 -9.16
CA ASN A 22 9.12 9.43 -9.53
C ASN A 22 9.69 10.27 -8.39
N GLN A 23 8.87 11.12 -7.77
CA GLN A 23 9.28 11.91 -6.60
C GLN A 23 9.63 11.03 -5.40
N LEU A 24 8.86 9.97 -5.15
CA LEU A 24 9.12 9.00 -4.08
C LEU A 24 10.48 8.34 -4.29
N LEU A 25 10.70 7.75 -5.48
CA LEU A 25 11.94 7.09 -5.86
C LEU A 25 13.13 8.05 -5.79
N ASP A 26 12.97 9.29 -6.28
CA ASP A 26 14.01 10.31 -6.23
C ASP A 26 14.39 10.75 -4.81
N LYS A 27 13.42 10.77 -3.89
CA LYS A 27 13.67 11.04 -2.47
C LYS A 27 14.43 9.87 -1.82
N ILE A 28 14.02 8.62 -2.07
CA ILE A 28 14.68 7.46 -1.45
C ILE A 28 16.07 7.15 -2.04
N LYS A 29 16.34 7.53 -3.30
CA LYS A 29 17.71 7.54 -3.87
C LYS A 29 18.67 8.40 -3.04
N GLY A 30 18.17 9.45 -2.40
CA GLY A 30 18.97 10.38 -1.61
C GLY A 30 20.13 10.97 -2.42
N SER A 31 21.35 10.87 -1.89
CA SER A 31 22.58 11.36 -2.53
C SER A 31 23.12 10.44 -3.65
N ASN A 32 22.70 9.17 -3.70
CA ASN A 32 23.13 8.22 -4.71
C ASN A 32 22.30 8.37 -5.98
N LYS A 33 22.48 9.50 -6.67
CA LYS A 33 21.79 9.76 -7.93
C LYS A 33 22.35 8.87 -9.04
N PHE A 34 21.47 8.14 -9.71
CA PHE A 34 21.77 7.39 -10.92
C PHE A 34 20.71 7.67 -11.98
N LYS A 35 21.10 7.56 -13.25
CA LYS A 35 20.16 7.66 -14.38
C LYS A 35 19.26 6.42 -14.41
N ASP A 36 17.96 6.65 -14.48
CA ASP A 36 16.95 5.61 -14.42
C ASP A 36 15.76 5.81 -15.37
N ASP A 37 15.89 6.74 -16.32
CA ASP A 37 14.83 7.10 -17.28
C ASP A 37 14.25 5.91 -18.07
N THR A 38 14.97 4.79 -18.15
CA THR A 38 14.57 3.58 -18.89
C THR A 38 14.22 2.40 -17.98
N LEU A 39 14.33 2.55 -16.65
CA LEU A 39 14.12 1.46 -15.70
C LEU A 39 12.68 1.48 -15.16
N PRO A 40 12.01 0.31 -15.06
CA PRO A 40 10.76 0.22 -14.32
C PRO A 40 10.93 0.60 -12.84
N ASN A 41 9.89 1.17 -12.22
CA ASN A 41 9.90 1.59 -10.81
C ASN A 41 10.37 0.49 -9.84
N THR A 42 9.98 -0.76 -10.11
CA THR A 42 10.40 -1.92 -9.29
C THR A 42 11.91 -2.14 -9.36
N MET A 43 12.51 -2.04 -10.56
CA MET A 43 13.96 -2.15 -10.74
C MET A 43 14.73 -0.95 -10.17
N ILE A 44 14.13 0.24 -10.22
CA ILE A 44 14.70 1.43 -9.58
C ILE A 44 14.80 1.20 -8.07
N TYR A 45 13.72 0.71 -7.45
CA TYR A 45 13.70 0.35 -6.04
C TYR A 45 14.75 -0.72 -5.69
N GLU A 46 14.83 -1.82 -6.46
CA GLU A 46 15.84 -2.87 -6.25
C GLU A 46 17.27 -2.31 -6.32
N ARG A 47 17.54 -1.46 -7.32
CA ARG A 47 18.86 -0.83 -7.47
C ARG A 47 19.20 0.07 -6.27
N ILE A 48 18.22 0.77 -5.71
CA ILE A 48 18.41 1.60 -4.52
C ILE A 48 18.80 0.74 -3.32
N LEU A 49 18.15 -0.41 -3.12
CA LEU A 49 18.51 -1.37 -2.07
C LEU A 49 19.92 -1.93 -2.26
N LEU A 50 20.23 -2.40 -3.46
CA LEU A 50 21.54 -2.98 -3.78
C LEU A 50 22.68 -1.97 -3.64
N GLN A 51 22.43 -0.68 -3.85
CA GLN A 51 23.42 0.38 -3.61
C GLN A 51 23.51 0.81 -2.14
N ARG A 52 22.50 0.55 -1.30
CA ARG A 52 22.59 0.77 0.16
C ARG A 52 23.39 -0.34 0.86
N LEU A 53 23.32 -1.57 0.36
CA LEU A 53 24.09 -2.71 0.83
C LEU A 53 25.60 -2.48 0.90
N SER A 54 26.15 -1.59 0.08
CA SER A 54 27.56 -1.23 0.18
C SER A 54 27.92 -0.59 1.53
N LYS A 55 26.93 -0.20 2.34
CA LYS A 55 27.08 0.46 3.64
C LYS A 55 26.77 -0.47 4.83
N ASN A 56 25.82 -1.40 4.71
CA ASN A 56 25.43 -2.36 5.75
C ASN A 56 25.53 -3.80 5.22
N LYS A 57 26.01 -4.75 6.03
CA LYS A 57 26.15 -6.17 5.62
C LYS A 57 24.84 -6.98 5.69
N ASP A 58 23.69 -6.32 5.86
CA ASP A 58 22.39 -6.96 6.07
C ASP A 58 21.32 -6.32 5.18
N ILE A 59 20.94 -7.03 4.11
CA ILE A 59 19.93 -6.59 3.14
C ILE A 59 18.55 -6.40 3.77
N LEU A 60 18.17 -7.26 4.71
CA LEU A 60 16.82 -7.23 5.28
C LEU A 60 16.65 -5.99 6.16
N LYS A 61 17.71 -5.63 6.90
CA LYS A 61 17.74 -4.39 7.67
C LYS A 61 17.67 -3.17 6.76
N ASP A 62 18.48 -3.13 5.70
CA ASP A 62 18.47 -2.02 4.72
C ASP A 62 17.12 -1.86 4.03
N GLU A 63 16.50 -2.98 3.65
CA GLU A 63 15.18 -2.98 3.05
C GLU A 63 14.12 -2.44 4.02
N PHE A 64 14.16 -2.88 5.27
CA PHE A 64 13.24 -2.39 6.30
C PHE A 64 13.41 -0.88 6.55
N GLU A 65 14.64 -0.37 6.59
CA GLU A 65 14.93 1.06 6.73
C GLU A 65 14.38 1.86 5.52
N VAL A 66 14.62 1.38 4.29
CA VAL A 66 14.07 2.00 3.07
C VAL A 66 12.53 2.01 3.10
N LYS A 67 11.89 0.89 3.43
CA LYS A 67 10.43 0.80 3.54
C LYS A 67 9.90 1.72 4.64
N THR A 68 10.65 1.91 5.72
CA THR A 68 10.32 2.87 6.79
C THR A 68 10.38 4.32 6.29
N ASP A 69 11.39 4.68 5.49
CA ASP A 69 11.48 5.99 4.85
C ASP A 69 10.30 6.23 3.89
N ILE A 70 9.93 5.21 3.11
CA ILE A 70 8.76 5.25 2.22
C ILE A 70 7.48 5.45 3.01
N ALA A 71 7.28 4.69 4.10
CA ALA A 71 6.10 4.82 4.95
C ALA A 71 5.92 6.25 5.48
N LYS A 72 7.01 6.91 5.89
CA LYS A 72 6.99 8.32 6.31
C LYS A 72 6.57 9.24 5.17
N LEU A 73 7.15 9.08 3.98
CA LEU A 73 6.83 9.92 2.81
C LEU A 73 5.38 9.76 2.34
N LEU A 74 4.82 8.56 2.48
CA LEU A 74 3.44 8.26 2.10
C LEU A 74 2.43 8.61 3.19
N ASN A 75 2.86 8.80 4.44
CA ASN A 75 1.99 9.23 5.53
C ASN A 75 1.41 10.63 5.31
N ASP A 76 2.08 11.46 4.50
CA ASP A 76 1.66 12.82 4.15
C ASP A 76 0.67 12.86 2.96
N ILE A 77 0.23 11.70 2.45
CA ILE A 77 -0.78 11.66 1.39
C ILE A 77 -2.08 12.26 1.91
N SER A 78 -2.52 13.32 1.23
CA SER A 78 -3.78 13.98 1.50
C SER A 78 -4.93 13.19 0.89
N ALA A 79 -5.94 12.97 1.72
CA ALA A 79 -7.26 12.50 1.32
C ALA A 79 -7.91 13.45 0.28
N ASN A 80 -8.78 12.89 -0.57
CA ASN A 80 -9.57 13.65 -1.52
C ASN A 80 -11.04 13.19 -1.50
N GLU A 81 -11.93 14.03 -2.02
CA GLU A 81 -13.38 13.78 -2.04
C GLU A 81 -13.79 12.54 -2.85
N ILE A 82 -12.99 12.14 -3.84
CA ILE A 82 -13.25 10.93 -4.65
C ILE A 82 -13.22 9.67 -3.78
N TYR A 83 -12.48 9.65 -2.67
CA TYR A 83 -12.55 8.54 -1.72
C TYR A 83 -13.93 8.38 -1.07
N ILE A 84 -14.62 9.50 -0.82
CA ILE A 84 -15.99 9.48 -0.29
C ILE A 84 -16.96 8.96 -1.36
N GLU A 85 -16.80 9.42 -2.61
CA GLU A 85 -17.60 8.91 -3.73
C GLU A 85 -17.40 7.39 -3.93
N LEU A 86 -16.15 6.93 -3.91
CA LEU A 86 -15.82 5.50 -3.98
C LEU A 86 -16.50 4.74 -2.84
N PHE A 87 -16.41 5.24 -1.61
CA PHE A 87 -17.04 4.61 -0.45
C PHE A 87 -18.57 4.53 -0.58
N ASN A 88 -19.21 5.54 -1.18
CA ASN A 88 -20.66 5.59 -1.38
C ASN A 88 -21.19 4.64 -2.46
N LEU A 89 -20.32 4.11 -3.33
CA LEU A 89 -20.72 3.10 -4.30
C LEU A 89 -21.30 1.86 -3.60
N ALA A 90 -22.23 1.19 -4.28
CA ALA A 90 -22.87 -0.04 -3.81
C ALA A 90 -21.95 -1.27 -3.92
N ALA A 91 -20.71 -1.14 -3.42
CA ALA A 91 -19.71 -2.18 -3.32
C ALA A 91 -19.50 -2.64 -1.88
N GLN A 92 -19.28 -3.95 -1.74
CA GLN A 92 -18.92 -4.58 -0.46
C GLN A 92 -17.41 -4.73 -0.33
N HIS A 93 -16.67 -4.88 -1.43
CA HIS A 93 -15.23 -5.09 -1.38
C HIS A 93 -14.49 -3.97 -2.11
N TYR A 94 -13.47 -3.43 -1.44
CA TYR A 94 -12.57 -2.39 -1.92
C TYR A 94 -11.16 -2.93 -1.84
N ILE A 95 -10.55 -3.17 -2.99
CA ILE A 95 -9.18 -3.67 -3.09
C ILE A 95 -8.31 -2.50 -3.54
N THR A 96 -7.17 -2.31 -2.89
CA THR A 96 -6.22 -1.28 -3.27
C THR A 96 -4.78 -1.75 -3.25
N THR A 97 -4.01 -1.17 -4.17
CA THR A 97 -2.55 -1.25 -4.23
C THR A 97 -1.87 -0.09 -3.49
N ASN A 98 -2.66 0.81 -2.89
CA ASN A 98 -2.16 1.95 -2.12
C ASN A 98 -1.75 1.52 -0.71
N TYR A 99 -0.64 2.07 -0.24
CA TYR A 99 -0.10 1.79 1.09
C TYR A 99 -0.67 2.73 2.17
N ASP A 100 -1.08 3.93 1.76
CA ASP A 100 -1.61 4.98 2.64
C ASP A 100 -3.04 4.69 3.13
N TYR A 101 -3.53 5.55 4.03
CA TYR A 101 -4.89 5.47 4.59
C TYR A 101 -5.83 6.52 4.02
N GLY A 102 -5.55 7.11 2.85
CA GLY A 102 -6.35 8.20 2.27
C GLY A 102 -7.85 7.87 2.24
N LEU A 103 -8.23 6.66 1.82
CA LEU A 103 -9.63 6.22 1.85
C LEU A 103 -10.20 6.23 3.26
N ILE A 104 -9.52 5.57 4.21
CA ILE A 104 -9.99 5.45 5.60
C ILE A 104 -10.10 6.83 6.25
N THR A 105 -9.07 7.66 6.13
CA THR A 105 -9.05 9.03 6.66
C THR A 105 -10.18 9.87 6.10
N SER A 106 -10.53 9.71 4.81
CA SER A 106 -11.62 10.47 4.17
C SER A 106 -13.00 10.13 4.70
N ILE A 107 -13.19 8.90 5.21
CA ILE A 107 -14.52 8.41 5.59
C ILE A 107 -14.75 8.38 7.11
N LEU A 108 -13.70 8.48 7.92
CA LEU A 108 -13.80 8.36 9.39
C LEU A 108 -14.73 9.40 10.02
N SER A 109 -14.89 10.58 9.41
CA SER A 109 -15.79 11.62 9.90
C SER A 109 -17.23 11.50 9.40
N LEU A 110 -17.52 10.55 8.50
CA LEU A 110 -18.87 10.37 7.97
C LEU A 110 -19.76 9.69 9.01
N LEU A 111 -20.95 10.26 9.26
CA LEU A 111 -21.94 9.70 10.20
C LEU A 111 -22.35 8.27 9.86
N GLU A 112 -22.20 7.87 8.60
CA GLU A 112 -22.50 6.52 8.15
C GLU A 112 -21.43 5.51 8.55
N VAL A 113 -20.21 5.89 8.91
CA VAL A 113 -19.14 4.94 9.28
C VAL A 113 -19.20 4.67 10.78
N LEU A 114 -19.38 3.39 11.14
CA LEU A 114 -19.33 2.96 12.53
C LEU A 114 -17.89 2.63 12.95
N THR A 115 -17.46 3.22 14.06
CA THR A 115 -16.14 2.97 14.68
C THR A 115 -16.27 2.07 15.91
N PRO A 116 -15.24 1.27 16.27
CA PRO A 116 -13.95 1.16 15.59
C PRO A 116 -14.02 0.35 14.29
N ILE A 117 -13.09 0.64 13.36
CA ILE A 117 -12.87 -0.20 12.18
C ILE A 117 -12.15 -1.47 12.64
N GLU A 118 -12.69 -2.63 12.30
CA GLU A 118 -12.10 -3.92 12.67
C GLU A 118 -10.92 -4.23 11.73
N GLU A 119 -9.77 -4.60 12.28
CA GLU A 119 -8.59 -4.96 11.50
C GLU A 119 -8.26 -6.44 11.67
N TYR A 120 -8.07 -7.13 10.54
CA TYR A 120 -7.76 -8.55 10.48
C TYR A 120 -6.50 -8.79 9.66
N SER A 121 -5.47 -9.34 10.29
CA SER A 121 -4.29 -9.87 9.61
C SER A 121 -3.61 -10.90 10.48
N THR A 122 -3.17 -12.00 9.87
CA THR A 122 -2.25 -12.98 10.48
C THR A 122 -0.88 -12.94 9.79
N GLU A 123 -0.63 -11.91 8.99
CA GLU A 123 0.52 -11.82 8.09
C GLU A 123 1.43 -10.66 8.47
N ASP A 124 2.73 -10.95 8.55
CA ASP A 124 3.76 -9.97 8.90
C ASP A 124 4.39 -9.30 7.67
N VAL A 125 4.36 -9.99 6.51
CA VAL A 125 5.03 -9.55 5.27
C VAL A 125 4.04 -9.44 4.12
N TYR A 126 3.58 -10.56 3.59
CA TYR A 126 2.70 -10.60 2.42
C TYR A 126 1.25 -10.30 2.82
N SER A 127 0.62 -9.27 2.26
CA SER A 127 -0.69 -8.77 2.70
C SER A 127 -1.90 -9.37 1.96
N ILE A 128 -1.89 -10.69 1.71
CA ILE A 128 -2.90 -11.39 0.92
C ILE A 128 -4.25 -11.47 1.64
N ARG A 129 -4.22 -11.53 2.98
CA ARG A 129 -5.40 -11.63 3.87
C ARG A 129 -5.57 -10.41 4.76
N ARG A 130 -4.85 -9.32 4.50
CA ARG A 130 -4.96 -8.07 5.25
C ARG A 130 -6.27 -7.36 4.94
N LEU A 131 -7.17 -7.36 5.92
CA LEU A 131 -8.54 -6.84 5.80
C LEU A 131 -8.82 -5.78 6.87
N LYS A 132 -9.50 -4.72 6.45
CA LYS A 132 -10.23 -3.81 7.35
C LYS A 132 -11.72 -3.93 7.08
N ARG A 133 -12.50 -4.14 8.12
CA ARG A 133 -13.95 -4.27 8.03
C ARG A 133 -14.63 -3.09 8.69
N MET A 134 -15.55 -2.49 7.95
CA MET A 134 -16.31 -1.31 8.34
C MET A 134 -17.79 -1.66 8.24
N LYS A 135 -18.57 -1.27 9.24
CA LYS A 135 -20.03 -1.29 9.15
C LYS A 135 -20.52 0.12 8.84
N ASN A 136 -21.56 0.22 8.03
CA ASN A 136 -22.26 1.48 7.87
C ASN A 136 -23.53 1.59 8.71
N SER A 137 -24.13 2.77 8.80
CA SER A 137 -25.37 3.05 9.55
C SER A 137 -26.59 2.23 9.11
N LYS A 138 -26.53 1.56 7.95
CA LYS A 138 -27.54 0.63 7.43
C LYS A 138 -27.16 -0.84 7.68
N GLU A 139 -26.24 -1.09 8.60
CA GLU A 139 -25.64 -2.40 8.92
C GLU A 139 -25.01 -3.12 7.71
N ARG A 140 -24.65 -2.39 6.65
CA ARG A 140 -23.94 -2.99 5.51
C ARG A 140 -22.46 -3.07 5.83
N GLU A 141 -21.91 -4.26 5.62
CA GLU A 141 -20.48 -4.51 5.73
C GLU A 141 -19.75 -4.02 4.48
N LYS A 142 -18.65 -3.29 4.68
CA LYS A 142 -17.67 -2.93 3.66
C LYS A 142 -16.29 -3.45 4.09
N ASN A 143 -15.64 -4.13 3.17
CA ASN A 143 -14.35 -4.79 3.35
C ASN A 143 -13.29 -4.07 2.52
N PHE A 144 -12.22 -3.64 3.16
CA PHE A 144 -11.11 -2.91 2.56
C PHE A 144 -9.83 -3.74 2.64
N TRP A 145 -9.25 -4.03 1.48
CA TRP A 145 -8.10 -4.91 1.30
C TRP A 145 -6.91 -4.12 0.76
N GLN A 146 -5.84 -4.05 1.55
CA GLN A 146 -4.58 -3.40 1.15
C GLN A 146 -3.58 -4.46 0.72
N ILE A 147 -3.71 -4.91 -0.53
CA ILE A 147 -3.01 -6.11 -1.02
C ILE A 147 -1.51 -5.90 -1.26
N HIS A 148 -1.04 -4.65 -1.31
CA HIS A 148 0.37 -4.30 -1.45
C HIS A 148 1.02 -3.88 -0.11
N GLY A 149 0.31 -4.07 1.01
CA GLY A 149 0.79 -3.66 2.34
C GLY A 149 0.30 -2.28 2.76
N GLU A 150 0.77 -1.82 3.91
CA GLU A 150 0.33 -0.57 4.53
C GLU A 150 1.45 0.16 5.28
N ILE A 151 1.37 1.49 5.35
CA ILE A 151 2.44 2.31 5.94
C ILE A 151 2.64 2.11 7.45
N ARG A 152 1.63 1.64 8.21
CA ARG A 152 1.80 1.29 9.64
C ARG A 152 2.57 -0.02 9.85
N LYS A 153 2.78 -0.81 8.79
CA LYS A 153 3.55 -2.07 8.80
C LYS A 153 4.58 -2.05 7.67
N PRO A 154 5.68 -1.27 7.77
CA PRO A 154 6.60 -1.03 6.66
C PRO A 154 7.12 -2.29 5.97
N ALA A 155 7.38 -3.38 6.71
CA ALA A 155 7.82 -4.66 6.14
C ALA A 155 6.90 -5.19 5.03
N THR A 156 5.61 -4.84 5.08
CA THR A 156 4.57 -5.29 4.15
C THR A 156 4.54 -4.51 2.83
N ILE A 157 5.22 -3.36 2.74
CA ILE A 157 5.24 -2.52 1.54
C ILE A 157 5.87 -3.30 0.38
N MET A 158 5.06 -3.61 -0.62
CA MET A 158 5.48 -4.35 -1.81
C MET A 158 5.89 -3.39 -2.96
N LEU A 159 7.19 -3.34 -3.24
CA LEU A 159 7.80 -2.44 -4.24
C LEU A 159 8.82 -3.13 -5.14
N GLY A 160 9.66 -3.97 -4.56
CA GLY A 160 10.68 -4.73 -5.27
C GLY A 160 10.12 -5.96 -5.94
N LEU A 161 10.80 -6.40 -7.00
CA LEU A 161 10.51 -7.66 -7.68
C LEU A 161 10.64 -8.84 -6.74
N ASP A 162 11.58 -8.80 -5.78
CA ASP A 162 11.73 -9.84 -4.77
C ASP A 162 10.42 -10.05 -3.96
N HIS A 163 9.84 -8.96 -3.46
CA HIS A 163 8.58 -9.01 -2.71
C HIS A 163 7.41 -9.46 -3.60
N TYR A 164 7.35 -9.05 -4.88
CA TYR A 164 6.34 -9.58 -5.80
C TYR A 164 6.46 -11.09 -5.99
N CYS A 165 7.67 -11.62 -6.20
CA CYS A 165 7.92 -13.05 -6.32
C CYS A 165 7.54 -13.82 -5.06
N GLY A 166 7.93 -13.31 -3.88
CA GLY A 166 7.55 -13.88 -2.59
C GLY A 166 6.03 -13.90 -2.37
N SER A 167 5.33 -12.85 -2.80
CA SER A 167 3.86 -12.78 -2.73
C SER A 167 3.19 -13.83 -3.62
N ILE A 168 3.72 -14.07 -4.83
CA ILE A 168 3.23 -15.14 -5.71
C ILE A 168 3.40 -16.51 -5.04
N GLY A 169 4.57 -16.79 -4.47
CA GLY A 169 4.80 -18.04 -3.73
C GLY A 169 3.84 -18.20 -2.54
N LYS A 170 3.50 -17.09 -1.86
CA LYS A 170 2.50 -17.14 -0.79
C LYS A 170 1.08 -17.37 -1.31
N ILE A 171 0.70 -16.79 -2.44
CA ILE A 171 -0.59 -17.06 -3.10
C ILE A 171 -0.69 -18.54 -3.48
N ASP A 172 0.36 -19.09 -4.08
CA ASP A 172 0.46 -20.51 -4.45
C ASP A 172 0.20 -21.40 -3.22
N SER A 173 0.90 -21.15 -2.10
CA SER A 173 0.68 -21.90 -0.85
C SER A 173 -0.75 -21.84 -0.30
N VAL A 174 -1.52 -20.81 -0.63
CA VAL A 174 -2.93 -20.68 -0.24
C VAL A 174 -3.85 -21.44 -1.19
N LEU A 175 -3.52 -21.48 -2.49
CA LEU A 175 -4.31 -22.14 -3.52
C LEU A 175 -4.06 -23.66 -3.58
N THR A 176 -2.86 -24.10 -3.24
CA THR A 176 -2.46 -25.50 -3.21
C THR A 176 -2.01 -25.91 -1.80
N PRO A 177 -2.94 -26.01 -0.83
CA PRO A 177 -2.62 -26.56 0.48
C PRO A 177 -2.39 -28.06 0.33
N TYR A 178 -1.13 -28.48 0.25
CA TYR A 178 -0.72 -29.87 0.39
C TYR A 178 -0.77 -30.31 1.85
#